data_AF-A0A974S6S6-F1
#
_entry.id   AF-A0A974S6S6-F1
#
_cell.length_a   1.000
_cell.length_b   1.000
_cell.length_c   1.000
_cell.angle_alpha   90.00
_cell.angle_beta   90.00
_cell.angle_gamma   90.00
#
_symmetry.space_group_name_H-M   'P 1'
#
loop_
_entity.id
_entity.type
_entity.pdbx_description
1 polymer ?
#
loop_
_entity_poly.entity_id
_entity_poly.type
_entity_poly.pdbx_seq_one_letter_code
_entity_poly.pdbx_strand_id
1 'polypeptide(L)'
;MSTMSSWTRFQEYFLRYEDSGFSLDISRMGFSEDFLPSMQGRATRALLSMAELEKGNIANQDENRMVGHYWLRDPSLAPTTELRMGITDALEAVLKFSADVHLGAIRGVTGKRFTDVLSIGIGGSALGPQLVSDALGNAQDPLSIHFLDSGDYLQGFFRGTRTALCEKGRDSLTISVNQLNASSLGALIALYERAVGFYGFLTNINAYHQPGVEAGKQVASHILELQKKVLKFLQTNSGPPINAEEIAQHIGGDAEETFHILQHLAANQSANISHFLGQRPSDDRFSWRGLST
;
A
#
# COMPACT_ATOMS: atom_id res chain seq x y z
N MET A 1 13.53 -16.91 -43.42
CA MET A 1 12.54 -15.82 -43.41
C MET A 1 13.31 -14.52 -43.51
N SER A 2 13.08 -13.72 -44.55
CA SER A 2 13.74 -12.43 -44.74
C SER A 2 13.21 -11.47 -43.68
N THR A 3 14.05 -11.01 -42.76
CA THR A 3 13.69 -9.96 -41.81
C THR A 3 13.36 -8.68 -42.58
N MET A 4 12.19 -8.10 -42.35
CA MET A 4 11.83 -6.79 -42.94
C MET A 4 12.94 -5.76 -42.70
N SER A 5 13.19 -4.89 -43.69
CA SER A 5 14.15 -3.80 -43.52
C SER A 5 13.65 -2.81 -42.44
N SER A 6 14.57 -2.12 -41.77
CA SER A 6 14.21 -1.14 -40.74
C SER A 6 13.36 0.01 -41.29
N TRP A 7 13.55 0.38 -42.57
CA TRP A 7 12.74 1.41 -43.22
C TRP A 7 11.32 0.91 -43.50
N THR A 8 11.17 -0.31 -44.02
CA THR A 8 9.86 -0.93 -44.26
C THR A 8 9.07 -1.05 -42.96
N ARG A 9 9.72 -1.52 -41.89
CA ARG A 9 9.10 -1.64 -40.56
C ARG A 9 8.68 -0.27 -39.99
N PHE A 10 9.48 0.78 -40.22
CA PHE A 10 9.11 2.15 -39.84
C PHE A 10 7.89 2.64 -40.60
N GLN A 11 7.83 2.45 -41.92
CA GLN A 11 6.69 2.87 -42.73
C GLN A 11 5.38 2.19 -42.30
N GLU A 12 5.44 0.92 -41.89
CA GLU A 12 4.27 0.17 -41.41
C GLU A 12 3.79 0.61 -40.02
N TYR A 13 4.72 0.91 -39.12
CA TYR A 13 4.43 1.14 -37.69
C TYR A 13 4.58 2.59 -37.23
N PHE A 14 4.65 3.54 -38.16
CA PHE A 14 4.59 4.96 -37.88
C PHE A 14 3.16 5.48 -38.04
N LEU A 15 2.55 5.89 -36.93
CA LEU A 15 1.19 6.43 -36.91
C LEU A 15 1.23 7.95 -36.77
N ARG A 16 0.40 8.64 -37.55
CA ARG A 16 0.20 10.09 -37.46
C ARG A 16 -1.26 10.38 -37.15
N TYR A 17 -1.48 11.25 -36.18
CA TYR A 17 -2.77 11.84 -35.86
C TYR A 17 -2.70 13.32 -36.19
N GLU A 18 -3.07 13.68 -37.42
CA GLU A 18 -2.92 15.05 -37.93
C GLU A 18 -3.76 16.05 -37.11
N ASP A 19 -4.98 15.67 -36.74
CA ASP A 19 -5.91 16.53 -35.98
C ASP A 19 -5.36 16.96 -34.62
N SER A 20 -4.55 16.12 -33.98
CA SER A 20 -3.99 16.36 -32.66
C SER A 20 -2.49 16.71 -32.70
N GLY A 21 -1.87 16.70 -33.87
CA GLY A 21 -0.44 16.95 -34.05
C GLY A 21 0.48 15.88 -33.46
N PHE A 22 -0.05 14.72 -33.07
CA PHE A 22 0.73 13.63 -32.48
C PHE A 22 1.21 12.64 -33.54
N SER A 23 2.40 12.08 -33.32
CA SER A 23 2.89 10.91 -34.04
C SER A 23 3.44 9.87 -33.08
N LEU A 24 3.24 8.59 -33.41
CA LEU A 24 3.74 7.46 -32.65
C LEU A 24 4.57 6.55 -33.55
N ASP A 25 5.82 6.33 -33.19
CA ASP A 25 6.71 5.37 -33.84
C ASP A 25 6.93 4.16 -32.92
N ILE A 26 6.37 3.00 -33.27
CA ILE A 26 6.61 1.75 -32.53
C ILE A 26 7.55 0.80 -33.27
N SER A 27 8.18 1.23 -34.37
CA SER A 27 9.00 0.37 -35.24
C SER A 27 10.22 -0.24 -34.57
N ARG A 28 10.70 0.37 -33.48
CA ARG A 28 11.86 -0.08 -32.69
C ARG A 28 11.49 -0.89 -31.45
N MET A 29 10.21 -1.17 -31.23
CA MET A 29 9.78 -2.08 -30.17
C MET A 29 10.00 -3.54 -30.59
N GLY A 30 10.48 -4.35 -29.65
CA GLY A 30 10.86 -5.76 -29.87
C GLY A 30 9.69 -6.73 -29.89
N PHE A 31 8.77 -6.58 -30.84
CA PHE A 31 7.65 -7.51 -31.07
C PHE A 31 7.74 -8.19 -32.43
N SER A 32 7.28 -9.45 -32.49
CA SER A 32 7.20 -10.25 -33.72
C SER A 32 6.09 -9.78 -34.66
N GLU A 33 6.17 -10.11 -35.95
CA GLU A 33 5.20 -9.67 -36.97
C GLU A 33 3.76 -10.16 -36.69
N ASP A 34 3.61 -11.27 -35.97
CA ASP A 34 2.31 -11.84 -35.57
C ASP A 34 1.75 -11.25 -34.26
N PHE A 35 2.51 -10.41 -33.55
CA PHE A 35 2.10 -9.88 -32.25
C PHE A 35 0.82 -9.05 -32.33
N LEU A 36 0.76 -8.03 -33.19
CA LEU A 36 -0.43 -7.16 -33.30
C LEU A 36 -1.68 -7.95 -33.75
N PRO A 37 -1.62 -8.83 -34.77
CA PRO A 37 -2.72 -9.74 -35.09
C PRO A 37 -3.14 -10.60 -33.90
N SER A 38 -2.20 -11.19 -33.17
CA SER A 38 -2.52 -12.02 -32.00
C SER A 38 -3.21 -11.25 -30.87
N MET A 39 -2.95 -9.93 -30.80
CA MET A 39 -3.54 -9.03 -29.81
C MET A 39 -4.90 -8.48 -30.21
N GLN A 40 -5.34 -8.61 -31.47
CA GLN A 40 -6.57 -8.01 -31.99
C GLN A 40 -7.78 -8.30 -31.11
N GLY A 41 -8.01 -9.58 -30.74
CA GLY A 41 -9.14 -9.95 -29.88
C GLY A 41 -9.08 -9.34 -28.48
N ARG A 42 -7.88 -9.14 -27.91
CA ARG A 42 -7.70 -8.48 -26.61
C ARG A 42 -7.91 -6.98 -26.72
N ALA A 43 -7.39 -6.36 -27.78
CA ALA A 43 -7.55 -4.94 -28.06
C ALA A 43 -9.02 -4.57 -28.27
N THR A 44 -9.78 -5.35 -29.06
CA THR A 44 -11.22 -5.13 -29.23
C THR A 44 -11.97 -5.19 -27.91
N ARG A 45 -11.67 -6.18 -27.05
CA ARG A 45 -12.29 -6.25 -25.71
C ARG A 45 -11.92 -5.05 -24.85
N ALA A 46 -10.66 -4.63 -24.85
CA ALA A 46 -10.22 -3.47 -24.08
C ALA A 46 -10.92 -2.18 -24.54
N LEU A 47 -11.07 -1.97 -25.86
CA LEU A 47 -11.79 -0.82 -26.42
C LEU A 47 -13.28 -0.83 -26.01
N LEU A 48 -13.93 -1.99 -26.07
CA LEU A 48 -15.32 -2.13 -25.60
C LEU A 48 -15.44 -1.85 -24.10
N SER A 49 -14.54 -2.39 -23.28
CA SER A 49 -14.52 -2.13 -21.83
C SER A 49 -14.29 -0.66 -21.51
N MET A 50 -13.43 0.04 -22.26
CA MET A 50 -13.22 1.49 -22.10
C MET A 50 -14.46 2.28 -22.47
N ALA A 51 -15.13 1.95 -23.58
CA ALA A 51 -16.37 2.63 -23.97
C ALA A 51 -17.48 2.45 -22.92
N GLU A 52 -17.57 1.28 -22.30
CA GLU A 52 -18.51 1.00 -21.22
C GLU A 52 -18.14 1.72 -19.91
N LEU A 53 -16.84 1.80 -19.58
CA LEU A 53 -16.33 2.57 -18.45
C LEU A 53 -16.66 4.07 -18.60
N GLU A 54 -16.42 4.63 -19.78
CA GLU A 54 -16.67 6.05 -20.09
C GLU A 54 -18.15 6.42 -20.04
N LYS A 55 -19.06 5.47 -20.28
CA LYS A 55 -20.51 5.64 -20.07
C LYS A 55 -20.94 5.57 -18.60
N GLY A 56 -20.01 5.41 -17.67
CA GLY A 56 -20.30 5.40 -16.23
C GLY A 56 -20.57 4.03 -15.63
N ASN A 57 -20.10 2.94 -16.25
CA ASN A 57 -20.11 1.65 -15.56
C ASN A 57 -19.20 1.68 -14.31
N ILE A 58 -19.60 0.94 -13.28
CA ILE A 58 -18.86 0.86 -12.02
C ILE A 58 -17.50 0.20 -12.28
N ALA A 59 -16.44 0.97 -12.07
CA ALA A 59 -15.07 0.55 -12.37
C ALA A 59 -14.44 -0.19 -11.18
N ASN A 60 -14.75 0.28 -9.98
CA ASN A 60 -14.25 -0.27 -8.73
C ASN A 60 -15.40 -0.96 -8.00
N GLN A 61 -15.41 -2.29 -8.02
CA GLN A 61 -16.44 -3.11 -7.38
C GLN A 61 -16.39 -3.01 -5.85
N ASP A 62 -15.22 -2.74 -5.27
CA ASP A 62 -15.04 -2.62 -3.82
C ASP A 62 -15.56 -1.28 -3.30
N GLU A 63 -15.38 -0.21 -4.07
CA GLU A 63 -15.84 1.14 -3.69
C GLU A 63 -17.22 1.50 -4.26
N ASN A 64 -17.76 0.69 -5.19
CA ASN A 64 -19.00 0.96 -5.93
C ASN A 64 -19.01 2.33 -6.62
N ARG A 65 -17.88 2.71 -7.25
CA ARG A 65 -17.66 4.04 -7.85
C ARG A 65 -17.42 4.00 -9.35
N MET A 66 -17.91 5.04 -10.02
CA MET A 66 -17.61 5.36 -11.41
C MET A 66 -16.25 6.07 -11.53
N VAL A 67 -15.65 6.03 -12.72
CA VAL A 67 -14.40 6.72 -13.04
C VAL A 67 -14.69 7.80 -14.09
N GLY A 68 -14.73 9.06 -13.65
CA GLY A 68 -15.32 10.16 -14.42
C GLY A 68 -14.36 11.25 -14.89
N HIS A 69 -13.03 11.08 -14.76
CA HIS A 69 -12.07 12.14 -15.10
C HIS A 69 -12.09 12.53 -16.60
N TYR A 70 -12.58 11.65 -17.48
CA TYR A 70 -12.79 11.96 -18.89
C TYR A 70 -13.91 13.00 -19.09
N TRP A 71 -14.97 12.94 -18.27
CA TRP A 71 -16.09 13.88 -18.32
C TRP A 71 -15.67 15.30 -17.92
N LEU A 72 -14.61 15.43 -17.12
CA LEU A 72 -14.06 16.74 -16.76
C LEU A 72 -13.43 17.46 -17.97
N ARG A 73 -13.06 16.72 -19.01
CA ARG A 73 -12.51 17.28 -20.27
C ARG A 73 -13.56 17.41 -21.37
N ASP A 74 -14.55 16.53 -21.36
CA ASP A 74 -15.74 16.62 -22.22
C ASP A 74 -17.00 16.29 -21.40
N PRO A 75 -17.69 17.32 -20.85
CA PRO A 75 -18.88 17.13 -20.02
C PRO A 75 -20.06 16.51 -20.78
N SER A 76 -20.05 16.52 -22.12
CA SER A 76 -21.11 15.90 -22.91
C SER A 76 -21.17 14.38 -22.72
N LEU A 77 -20.04 13.77 -22.34
CA LEU A 77 -19.91 12.33 -22.07
C LEU A 77 -20.40 11.92 -20.68
N ALA A 78 -20.69 12.88 -19.78
CA ALA A 78 -21.18 12.55 -18.45
C ALA A 78 -22.51 11.78 -18.52
N PRO A 79 -22.69 10.72 -17.73
CA PRO A 79 -23.81 9.79 -17.87
C PRO A 79 -25.15 10.35 -17.38
N THR A 80 -25.12 11.38 -16.54
CA THR A 80 -26.32 12.05 -16.05
C THR A 80 -26.23 13.55 -16.24
N THR A 81 -27.40 14.19 -16.34
CA THR A 81 -27.52 15.65 -16.46
C THR A 81 -26.95 16.35 -15.22
N GLU A 82 -27.14 15.78 -14.04
CA GLU A 82 -26.64 16.34 -12.77
C GLU A 82 -25.11 16.35 -12.74
N LEU A 83 -24.46 15.27 -13.19
CA LEU A 83 -23.00 15.21 -13.28
C LEU A 83 -22.48 16.20 -14.32
N ARG A 84 -23.14 16.27 -15.50
CA ARG A 84 -22.79 17.25 -16.52
C ARG A 84 -22.85 18.68 -15.97
N MET A 85 -23.97 19.04 -15.36
CA MET A 85 -24.18 20.37 -14.77
C MET A 85 -23.16 20.65 -13.67
N GLY A 86 -22.91 19.69 -12.76
CA GLY A 86 -21.90 19.85 -11.71
C GLY A 86 -20.49 20.15 -12.26
N ILE A 87 -20.13 19.58 -13.42
CA ILE A 87 -18.85 19.84 -14.09
C ILE A 87 -18.88 21.22 -14.76
N THR A 88 -19.91 21.54 -15.55
CA THR A 88 -20.00 22.81 -16.29
C THR A 88 -20.09 24.00 -15.35
N ASP A 89 -20.89 23.91 -14.30
CA ASP A 89 -21.10 24.99 -13.34
C ASP A 89 -19.82 25.25 -12.54
N ALA A 90 -19.11 24.18 -12.15
CA ALA A 90 -17.81 24.31 -11.46
C ALA A 90 -16.75 24.95 -12.38
N LEU A 91 -16.70 24.55 -13.65
CA LEU A 91 -15.77 25.13 -14.62
C LEU A 91 -16.07 26.62 -14.85
N GLU A 92 -17.33 26.98 -15.03
CA GLU A 92 -17.75 28.38 -15.18
C GLU A 92 -17.40 29.21 -13.94
N ALA A 93 -17.67 28.68 -12.75
CA ALA A 93 -17.34 29.34 -11.50
C ALA A 93 -15.82 29.56 -11.32
N VAL A 94 -14.99 28.56 -11.64
CA VAL A 94 -13.52 28.67 -11.56
C VAL A 94 -12.98 29.67 -12.57
N LEU A 95 -13.46 29.64 -13.81
CA LEU A 95 -13.03 30.58 -14.86
C LEU A 95 -13.45 32.01 -14.51
N LYS A 96 -14.68 32.21 -14.03
CA LYS A 96 -15.15 33.51 -13.57
C LYS A 96 -14.33 34.03 -12.40
N PHE A 97 -14.10 33.21 -11.38
CA PHE A 97 -13.29 33.59 -10.22
C PHE A 97 -11.87 33.98 -10.64
N SER A 98 -11.22 33.17 -11.47
CA SER A 98 -9.88 33.47 -11.99
C SER A 98 -9.84 34.79 -12.77
N ALA A 99 -10.82 35.02 -13.65
CA ALA A 99 -10.94 36.28 -14.38
C ALA A 99 -11.13 37.49 -13.45
N ASP A 100 -12.01 37.37 -12.45
CA ASP A 100 -12.29 38.44 -11.49
C ASP A 100 -11.04 38.75 -10.63
N VAL A 101 -10.22 37.76 -10.30
CA VAL A 101 -8.93 37.94 -9.61
C VAL A 101 -7.93 38.65 -10.53
N HIS A 102 -7.75 38.18 -11.78
CA HIS A 102 -6.82 38.78 -12.74
C HIS A 102 -7.20 40.23 -13.09
N LEU A 103 -8.50 40.50 -13.27
CA LEU A 103 -9.04 41.84 -13.52
C LEU A 103 -9.08 42.72 -12.27
N GLY A 104 -8.84 42.15 -11.09
CA GLY A 104 -8.81 42.88 -9.82
C GLY A 104 -10.18 43.37 -9.39
N ALA A 105 -11.25 42.68 -9.80
CA ALA A 105 -12.57 42.82 -9.22
C ALA A 105 -12.58 42.18 -7.81
N ILE A 106 -11.90 41.04 -7.66
CA ILE A 106 -11.59 40.44 -6.37
C ILE A 106 -10.21 40.92 -5.92
N ARG A 107 -10.12 41.43 -4.69
CA ARG A 107 -8.93 42.04 -4.10
C ARG A 107 -8.66 41.51 -2.71
N GLY A 108 -7.41 41.62 -2.27
CA GLY A 108 -7.05 41.33 -0.89
C GLY A 108 -7.66 42.35 0.08
N VAL A 109 -7.59 42.06 1.38
CA VAL A 109 -8.11 42.92 2.46
C VAL A 109 -7.55 44.36 2.42
N THR A 110 -6.35 44.54 1.84
CA THR A 110 -5.69 45.84 1.69
C THR A 110 -6.14 46.61 0.43
N GLY A 111 -7.07 46.06 -0.36
CA GLY A 111 -7.50 46.61 -1.65
C GLY A 111 -6.50 46.41 -2.79
N LYS A 112 -5.35 45.78 -2.53
CA LYS A 112 -4.36 45.45 -3.56
C LYS A 112 -4.80 44.22 -4.38
N ARG A 113 -4.33 44.17 -5.63
CA ARG A 113 -4.47 43.00 -6.49
C ARG A 113 -3.61 41.86 -5.95
N PHE A 114 -4.03 40.64 -6.21
CA PHE A 114 -3.16 39.48 -6.02
C PHE A 114 -2.05 39.49 -7.05
N THR A 115 -0.85 39.07 -6.64
CA THR A 115 0.33 38.91 -7.49
C THR A 115 0.83 37.47 -7.49
N ASP A 116 0.44 36.70 -6.47
CA ASP A 116 0.94 35.37 -6.21
C ASP A 116 -0.21 34.43 -5.82
N VAL A 117 -0.09 33.17 -6.23
CA VAL A 117 -0.94 32.06 -5.80
C VAL A 117 -0.05 31.07 -5.07
N LEU A 118 -0.45 30.69 -3.85
CA LEU A 118 0.18 29.61 -3.11
C LEU A 118 -0.69 28.36 -3.23
N SER A 119 -0.22 27.36 -3.99
CA SER A 119 -0.86 26.07 -4.15
C SER A 119 -0.29 25.09 -3.12
N ILE A 120 -1.15 24.60 -2.22
CA ILE A 120 -0.78 23.69 -1.13
C ILE A 120 -1.48 22.36 -1.36
N GLY A 121 -0.72 21.30 -1.61
CA GLY A 121 -1.29 19.99 -1.89
C GLY A 121 -0.25 18.87 -1.84
N ILE A 122 -0.73 17.62 -1.83
CA ILE A 122 0.11 16.42 -1.86
C ILE A 122 -0.31 15.51 -3.01
N GLY A 123 0.67 14.82 -3.61
CA GLY A 123 0.42 13.83 -4.66
C GLY A 123 -0.33 14.43 -5.85
N GLY A 124 -1.42 13.78 -6.27
CA GLY A 124 -2.23 14.23 -7.42
C GLY A 124 -2.79 15.65 -7.30
N SER A 125 -2.97 16.17 -6.07
CA SER A 125 -3.46 17.52 -5.84
C SER A 125 -2.42 18.62 -6.08
N ALA A 126 -1.13 18.29 -6.16
CA ALA A 126 -0.05 19.24 -6.44
C ALA A 126 0.69 18.95 -7.75
N LEU A 127 1.03 17.68 -8.01
CA LEU A 127 1.89 17.30 -9.13
C LEU A 127 1.27 17.57 -10.50
N GLY A 128 -0.05 17.34 -10.66
CA GLY A 128 -0.76 17.63 -11.90
C GLY A 128 -0.77 19.12 -12.24
N PRO A 129 -1.29 19.98 -11.33
CA PRO A 129 -1.23 21.43 -11.52
C PRO A 129 0.18 21.98 -11.73
N GLN A 130 1.17 21.46 -11.01
CA GLN A 130 2.58 21.87 -11.16
C GLN A 130 3.12 21.54 -12.55
N LEU A 131 2.91 20.31 -13.05
CA LEU A 131 3.32 19.91 -14.39
C LEU A 131 2.71 20.83 -15.47
N VAL A 132 1.42 21.15 -15.35
CA VAL A 132 0.74 22.04 -16.32
C VAL A 132 1.29 23.46 -16.24
N SER A 133 1.53 23.98 -15.02
CA SER A 133 2.14 25.28 -14.80
C SER A 133 3.55 25.36 -15.39
N ASP A 134 4.37 24.34 -15.20
CA ASP A 134 5.75 24.32 -15.71
C ASP A 134 5.80 24.19 -17.25
N ALA A 135 4.84 23.47 -17.84
CA ALA A 135 4.79 23.22 -19.28
C ALA A 135 4.20 24.40 -20.07
N LEU A 136 3.22 25.12 -19.51
CA LEU A 136 2.45 26.16 -20.23
C LEU A 136 2.63 27.57 -19.66
N GLY A 137 3.04 27.69 -18.39
CA GLY A 137 3.23 28.97 -17.73
C GLY A 137 4.43 29.73 -18.26
N ASN A 138 4.40 31.06 -18.11
CA ASN A 138 5.45 31.94 -18.59
C ASN A 138 5.47 33.26 -17.80
N ALA A 139 6.50 34.09 -18.05
CA ALA A 139 6.71 35.33 -17.31
C ALA A 139 5.66 36.43 -17.56
N GLN A 140 4.77 36.26 -18.54
CA GLN A 140 3.68 37.21 -18.83
C GLN A 140 2.38 36.85 -18.10
N ASP A 141 2.35 35.73 -17.37
CA ASP A 141 1.17 35.32 -16.61
C ASP A 141 0.82 36.35 -15.52
N PRO A 142 -0.47 36.59 -15.26
CA PRO A 142 -0.93 37.65 -14.35
C PRO A 142 -0.60 37.38 -12.88
N LEU A 143 -0.28 36.13 -12.51
CA LEU A 143 0.05 35.70 -11.17
C LEU A 143 1.23 34.73 -11.20
N SER A 144 2.13 34.84 -10.22
CA SER A 144 3.17 33.83 -9.97
C SER A 144 2.62 32.70 -9.11
N ILE A 145 2.78 31.44 -9.52
CA ILE A 145 2.29 30.29 -8.77
C ILE A 145 3.44 29.64 -8.01
N HIS A 146 3.25 29.43 -6.71
CA HIS A 146 4.19 28.75 -5.81
C HIS A 146 3.56 27.44 -5.35
N PHE A 147 4.30 26.34 -5.44
CA PHE A 147 3.86 25.03 -4.98
C PHE A 147 4.59 24.67 -3.69
N LEU A 148 3.84 24.28 -2.66
CA LEU A 148 4.37 23.70 -1.42
C LEU A 148 3.85 22.28 -1.24
N ASP A 149 4.74 21.37 -0.86
CA ASP A 149 4.38 19.98 -0.56
C ASP A 149 4.50 19.65 0.94
N SER A 150 4.00 18.48 1.33
CA SER A 150 4.03 18.02 2.73
C SER A 150 5.45 17.79 3.27
N GLY A 151 6.43 17.56 2.39
CA GLY A 151 7.84 17.43 2.77
C GLY A 151 8.35 18.71 3.41
N ASP A 152 7.99 19.87 2.85
CA ASP A 152 8.31 21.17 3.42
C ASP A 152 7.69 21.36 4.81
N TYR A 153 6.43 20.93 4.99
CA TYR A 153 5.76 20.98 6.29
C TYR A 153 6.42 20.04 7.31
N LEU A 154 6.66 18.79 6.95
CA LEU A 154 7.30 17.81 7.83
C LEU A 154 8.69 18.29 8.26
N GLN A 155 9.45 18.88 7.32
CA GLN A 155 10.73 19.51 7.62
C GLN A 155 10.57 20.71 8.56
N GLY A 156 9.59 21.58 8.29
CA GLY A 156 9.28 22.73 9.14
C GLY A 156 8.94 22.31 10.58
N PHE A 157 8.04 21.33 10.76
CA PHE A 157 7.68 20.78 12.07
C PHE A 157 8.87 20.12 12.75
N PHE A 158 9.64 19.30 12.03
CA PHE A 158 10.85 18.67 12.57
C PHE A 158 11.83 19.72 13.13
N ARG A 159 12.10 20.78 12.36
CA ARG A 159 12.99 21.88 12.79
C ARG A 159 12.41 22.65 13.97
N GLY A 160 11.10 22.95 13.95
CA GLY A 160 10.41 23.63 15.04
C GLY A 160 10.45 22.84 16.35
N THR A 161 10.16 21.54 16.32
CA THR A 161 10.24 20.66 17.50
C THR A 161 11.66 20.61 18.06
N ARG A 162 12.69 20.48 17.19
CA ARG A 162 14.09 20.50 17.63
C ARG A 162 14.46 21.79 18.36
N THR A 163 14.07 22.95 17.82
CA THR A 163 14.32 24.25 18.46
C THR A 163 13.60 24.33 19.81
N ALA A 164 12.31 23.96 19.86
CA ALA A 164 11.52 24.00 21.09
C ALA A 164 12.04 23.06 22.19
N LEU A 165 12.61 21.89 21.83
CA LEU A 165 13.27 21.00 22.78
C LEU A 165 14.54 21.65 23.34
N CYS A 166 15.38 22.22 22.47
CA CYS A 166 16.62 22.89 22.86
C CYS A 166 16.37 24.08 23.79
N GLU A 167 15.40 24.95 23.47
CA GLU A 167 15.02 26.11 24.29
C GLU A 167 14.49 25.70 25.68
N LYS A 168 13.89 24.51 25.79
CA LYS A 168 13.43 23.94 27.07
C LYS A 168 14.51 23.13 27.80
N GLY A 169 15.75 23.16 27.34
CA GLY A 169 16.87 22.39 27.92
C GLY A 169 16.69 20.89 27.80
N ARG A 170 15.97 20.41 26.77
CA ARG A 170 15.79 18.97 26.49
C ARG A 170 16.74 18.53 25.39
N ASP A 171 17.50 17.48 25.68
CA ASP A 171 18.44 16.91 24.73
C ASP A 171 17.70 16.28 23.53
N SER A 172 18.28 16.43 22.35
CA SER A 172 17.80 15.77 21.13
C SER A 172 18.96 15.45 20.20
N LEU A 173 18.82 14.36 19.45
CA LEU A 173 19.79 13.93 18.44
C LEU A 173 19.10 13.93 17.07
N THR A 174 19.78 14.44 16.05
CA THR A 174 19.34 14.35 14.65
C THR A 174 20.25 13.40 13.89
N ILE A 175 19.66 12.41 13.23
CA ILE A 175 20.37 11.50 12.33
C ILE A 175 19.86 11.79 10.91
N SER A 176 20.78 11.97 9.96
CA SER A 176 20.46 12.20 8.55
C SER A 176 21.08 11.13 7.69
N VAL A 177 20.30 10.59 6.75
CA VAL A 177 20.74 9.61 5.77
C VAL A 177 20.45 10.14 4.37
N ASN A 178 21.38 9.97 3.44
CA ASN A 178 21.23 10.50 2.06
C ASN A 178 20.10 9.79 1.30
N GLN A 179 19.91 8.50 1.55
CA GLN A 179 18.87 7.69 0.92
C GLN A 179 18.47 6.56 1.85
N LEU A 180 17.18 6.21 1.88
CA LEU A 180 16.70 5.00 2.53
C LEU A 180 16.87 3.81 1.58
N ASN A 181 17.74 2.88 1.94
CA ASN A 181 17.97 1.62 1.23
C ASN A 181 18.39 0.54 2.25
N ALA A 182 18.56 -0.71 1.79
CA ALA A 182 18.93 -1.81 2.67
C ALA A 182 20.23 -1.56 3.46
N SER A 183 21.21 -0.88 2.84
CA SER A 183 22.48 -0.56 3.50
C SER A 183 22.32 0.51 4.59
N SER A 184 21.62 1.62 4.30
CA SER A 184 21.41 2.67 5.28
C SER A 184 20.48 2.24 6.42
N LEU A 185 19.46 1.42 6.13
CA LEU A 185 18.63 0.79 7.16
C LEU A 185 19.44 -0.16 8.05
N GLY A 186 20.27 -1.03 7.44
CA GLY A 186 21.16 -1.92 8.18
C GLY A 186 22.14 -1.15 9.07
N ALA A 187 22.69 -0.03 8.59
CA ALA A 187 23.56 0.84 9.38
C ALA A 187 22.83 1.48 10.57
N LEU A 188 21.56 1.88 10.41
CA LEU A 188 20.74 2.42 11.51
C LEU A 188 20.44 1.37 12.58
N ILE A 189 20.12 0.14 12.17
CA ILE A 189 19.93 -1.00 13.09
C ILE A 189 21.23 -1.28 13.84
N ALA A 190 22.36 -1.39 13.14
CA ALA A 190 23.66 -1.62 13.75
C ALA A 190 24.07 -0.49 14.72
N LEU A 191 23.76 0.77 14.39
CA LEU A 191 23.98 1.91 15.28
C LEU A 191 23.16 1.78 16.56
N TYR A 192 21.88 1.41 16.45
CA TYR A 192 21.01 1.18 17.60
C TYR A 192 21.54 0.04 18.49
N GLU A 193 21.86 -1.11 17.89
CA GLU A 193 22.41 -2.27 18.61
C GLU A 193 23.71 -1.91 19.35
N ARG A 194 24.62 -1.20 18.67
CA ARG A 194 25.87 -0.74 19.28
C ARG A 194 25.59 0.24 20.41
N ALA A 195 24.73 1.24 20.21
CA ALA A 195 24.42 2.24 21.23
C ALA A 195 23.83 1.60 22.50
N VAL A 196 22.88 0.67 22.36
CA VAL A 196 22.30 -0.07 23.49
C VAL A 196 23.34 -0.96 24.17
N GLY A 197 24.19 -1.65 23.41
CA GLY A 197 25.28 -2.45 23.95
C GLY A 197 26.28 -1.61 24.75
N PHE A 198 26.71 -0.46 24.21
CA PHE A 198 27.59 0.48 24.91
C PHE A 198 26.93 1.00 26.19
N TYR A 199 25.64 1.36 26.16
CA TYR A 199 24.91 1.80 27.35
C TYR A 199 24.86 0.72 28.43
N GLY A 200 24.62 -0.54 28.05
CA GLY A 200 24.69 -1.68 28.96
C GLY A 200 26.06 -1.79 29.63
N PHE A 201 27.13 -1.78 28.84
CA PHE A 201 28.48 -1.85 29.40
C PHE A 201 28.85 -0.65 30.27
N LEU A 202 28.44 0.57 29.90
CA LEU A 202 28.66 1.78 30.70
C LEU A 202 27.96 1.72 32.06
N THR A 203 26.84 1.00 32.14
CA THR A 203 26.07 0.81 33.37
C THR A 203 26.39 -0.51 34.08
N ASN A 204 27.42 -1.24 33.64
CA ASN A 204 27.80 -2.57 34.13
C ASN A 204 26.69 -3.63 34.02
N ILE A 205 25.79 -3.48 33.04
CA ILE A 205 24.74 -4.46 32.72
C ILE A 205 25.12 -5.20 31.43
N ASN A 206 25.28 -6.52 31.52
CA ASN A 206 25.45 -7.35 30.33
C ASN A 206 24.09 -7.64 29.67
N ALA A 207 23.67 -6.78 28.74
CA ALA A 207 22.41 -6.91 28.01
C ALA A 207 22.32 -8.19 27.14
N TYR A 208 23.44 -8.88 26.87
CA TYR A 208 23.49 -10.11 26.09
C TYR A 208 23.33 -11.37 26.96
N HIS A 209 23.48 -11.27 28.28
CA HIS A 209 23.31 -12.40 29.17
C HIS A 209 21.81 -12.65 29.43
N GLN A 210 21.18 -13.44 28.56
CA GLN A 210 19.73 -13.69 28.53
C GLN A 210 19.38 -15.15 28.87
N PRO A 211 19.62 -15.63 30.11
CA PRO A 211 19.42 -17.03 30.46
C PRO A 211 17.97 -17.50 30.31
N GLY A 212 16.99 -16.62 30.52
CA GLY A 212 15.56 -16.94 30.35
C GLY A 212 15.15 -17.17 28.89
N VAL A 213 15.85 -16.57 27.92
CA VAL A 213 15.53 -16.73 26.48
C VAL A 213 15.94 -18.12 25.99
N GLU A 214 17.14 -18.56 26.35
CA GLU A 214 17.63 -19.88 25.96
C GLU A 214 16.86 -21.00 26.67
N ALA A 215 16.56 -20.84 27.97
CA ALA A 215 15.68 -21.75 28.70
C ALA A 215 14.28 -21.80 28.06
N GLY A 216 13.70 -20.65 27.71
CA GLY A 216 12.40 -20.56 27.05
C GLY A 216 12.37 -21.25 25.67
N LYS A 217 13.43 -21.11 24.85
CA LYS A 217 13.53 -21.80 23.54
C LYS A 217 13.60 -23.32 23.68
N GLN A 218 14.32 -23.82 24.70
CA GLN A 218 14.40 -25.26 24.97
C GLN A 218 13.04 -25.82 25.38
N VAL A 219 12.34 -25.16 26.30
CA VAL A 219 10.98 -25.54 26.70
C VAL A 219 10.01 -25.47 25.53
N ALA A 220 10.03 -24.39 24.74
CA ALA A 220 9.17 -24.24 23.58
C ALA A 220 9.39 -25.36 22.54
N SER A 221 10.64 -25.78 22.33
CA SER A 221 10.97 -26.88 21.43
C SER A 221 10.41 -28.22 21.93
N HIS A 222 10.42 -28.47 23.24
CA HIS A 222 9.78 -29.66 23.82
C HIS A 222 8.27 -29.69 23.58
N ILE A 223 7.59 -28.56 23.86
CA ILE A 223 6.15 -28.42 23.64
C ILE A 223 5.77 -28.60 22.18
N LEU A 224 6.54 -28.04 21.24
CA LEU A 224 6.27 -28.18 19.80
C LEU A 224 6.41 -29.63 19.32
N GLU A 225 7.38 -30.40 19.85
CA GLU A 225 7.50 -31.83 19.55
C GLU A 225 6.35 -32.64 20.16
N LEU A 226 5.94 -32.34 21.39
CA LEU A 226 4.77 -32.96 22.01
C LEU A 226 3.51 -32.65 21.20
N GLN A 227 3.32 -31.42 20.72
CA GLN A 227 2.18 -31.03 19.89
C GLN A 227 2.10 -31.83 18.59
N LYS A 228 3.24 -32.10 17.94
CA LYS A 228 3.29 -32.96 16.74
C LYS A 228 2.85 -34.39 17.08
N LYS A 229 3.29 -34.94 18.21
CA LYS A 229 2.90 -36.28 18.66
C LYS A 229 1.40 -36.36 18.98
N VAL A 230 0.86 -35.39 19.70
CA VAL A 230 -0.57 -35.28 20.02
C VAL A 230 -1.40 -35.23 18.74
N LEU A 231 -1.04 -34.35 17.81
CA LEU A 231 -1.76 -34.22 16.54
C LEU A 231 -1.73 -35.52 15.73
N LYS A 232 -0.54 -36.15 15.61
CA LYS A 232 -0.39 -37.44 14.92
C LYS A 232 -1.25 -38.52 15.57
N PHE A 233 -1.24 -38.60 16.90
CA PHE A 233 -2.04 -39.57 17.64
C PHE A 233 -3.53 -39.37 17.37
N LEU A 234 -4.04 -38.13 17.50
CA LEU A 234 -5.44 -37.81 17.22
C LEU A 234 -5.84 -38.20 15.78
N GLN A 235 -5.00 -37.89 14.79
CA GLN A 235 -5.26 -38.23 13.39
C GLN A 235 -5.34 -39.74 13.14
N THR A 236 -4.56 -40.55 13.88
CA THR A 236 -4.53 -42.01 13.73
C THR A 236 -5.54 -42.74 14.61
N ASN A 237 -6.05 -42.10 15.66
CA ASN A 237 -6.99 -42.71 16.58
C ASN A 237 -8.43 -42.57 16.06
N SER A 238 -8.97 -43.65 15.49
CA SER A 238 -10.38 -43.74 15.06
C SER A 238 -11.35 -44.18 16.18
N GLY A 239 -10.86 -44.25 17.43
CA GLY A 239 -11.66 -44.62 18.60
C GLY A 239 -12.62 -43.52 19.08
N PRO A 240 -13.39 -43.79 20.16
CA PRO A 240 -14.23 -42.77 20.79
C PRO A 240 -13.40 -41.58 21.29
N PRO A 241 -14.02 -40.42 21.55
CA PRO A 241 -13.33 -39.27 22.12
C PRO A 241 -12.51 -39.64 23.36
N ILE A 242 -11.26 -39.20 23.38
CA ILE A 242 -10.23 -39.62 24.33
C ILE A 242 -9.76 -38.43 25.16
N ASN A 243 -9.33 -38.65 26.40
CA ASN A 243 -8.88 -37.57 27.29
C ASN A 243 -7.37 -37.31 27.19
N ALA A 244 -6.92 -36.20 27.77
CA ALA A 244 -5.52 -35.79 27.71
C ALA A 244 -4.55 -36.77 28.42
N GLU A 245 -4.96 -37.36 29.55
CA GLU A 245 -4.15 -38.32 30.29
C GLU A 245 -3.90 -39.61 29.49
N GLU A 246 -4.95 -40.12 28.86
CA GLU A 246 -4.90 -41.30 28.00
C GLU A 246 -4.01 -41.03 26.78
N ILE A 247 -4.15 -39.87 26.11
CA ILE A 247 -3.26 -39.51 25.00
C ILE A 247 -1.81 -39.42 25.48
N ALA A 248 -1.56 -38.73 26.60
CA ALA A 248 -0.22 -38.55 27.16
C ALA A 248 0.47 -39.89 27.46
N GLN A 249 -0.26 -40.86 28.01
CA GLN A 249 0.24 -42.22 28.25
C GLN A 249 0.66 -42.94 26.96
N HIS A 250 -0.09 -42.77 25.86
CA HIS A 250 0.21 -43.42 24.59
C HIS A 250 1.42 -42.82 23.87
N ILE A 251 1.62 -41.49 23.99
CA ILE A 251 2.70 -40.78 23.29
C ILE A 251 3.95 -40.56 24.15
N GLY A 252 3.91 -40.98 25.43
CA GLY A 252 4.96 -40.76 26.41
C GLY A 252 5.19 -39.28 26.69
N GLY A 253 4.11 -38.55 26.97
CA GLY A 253 4.12 -37.11 27.26
C GLY A 253 3.55 -36.78 28.65
N ASP A 254 3.62 -35.51 29.02
CA ASP A 254 2.97 -34.98 30.23
C ASP A 254 1.47 -34.70 29.97
N ALA A 255 0.62 -35.02 30.95
CA ALA A 255 -0.83 -34.90 30.81
C ALA A 255 -1.33 -33.46 30.80
N GLU A 256 -0.72 -32.57 31.59
CA GLU A 256 -1.08 -31.16 31.66
C GLU A 256 -0.66 -30.44 30.37
N GLU A 257 0.57 -30.68 29.90
CA GLU A 257 1.04 -30.13 28.63
C GLU A 257 0.20 -30.64 27.45
N THR A 258 -0.13 -31.94 27.45
CA THR A 258 -1.00 -32.55 26.44
C THR A 258 -2.39 -31.91 26.44
N PHE A 259 -2.97 -31.65 27.62
CA PHE A 259 -4.25 -30.98 27.74
C PHE A 259 -4.24 -29.56 27.14
N HIS A 260 -3.24 -28.75 27.48
CA HIS A 260 -3.12 -27.39 26.94
C HIS A 260 -2.91 -27.38 25.42
N ILE A 261 -2.11 -28.31 24.91
CA ILE A 261 -1.95 -28.52 23.47
C ILE A 261 -3.28 -28.86 22.80
N LEU A 262 -4.06 -29.78 23.39
CA LEU A 262 -5.36 -30.19 22.85
C LEU A 262 -6.36 -29.04 22.81
N GLN A 263 -6.42 -28.21 23.86
CA GLN A 263 -7.24 -27.00 23.86
C GLN A 263 -6.80 -26.01 22.77
N HIS A 264 -5.49 -25.77 22.65
CA HIS A 264 -4.95 -24.89 21.62
C HIS A 264 -5.29 -25.40 20.21
N LEU A 265 -5.10 -26.69 19.95
CA LEU A 265 -5.40 -27.32 18.66
C LEU A 265 -6.90 -27.30 18.36
N ALA A 266 -7.77 -27.61 19.34
CA ALA A 266 -9.21 -27.56 19.14
C ALA A 266 -9.73 -26.14 18.85
N ALA A 267 -9.16 -25.12 19.50
CA ALA A 267 -9.51 -23.73 19.26
C ALA A 267 -9.08 -23.24 17.87
N ASN A 268 -7.92 -23.67 17.38
CA ASN A 268 -7.34 -23.19 16.12
C ASN A 268 -7.59 -24.13 14.92
N GLN A 269 -8.06 -25.36 15.15
CA GLN A 269 -8.38 -26.37 14.14
C GLN A 269 -9.76 -27.00 14.40
N SER A 270 -10.74 -26.19 14.80
CA SER A 270 -12.10 -26.62 15.17
C SER A 270 -12.87 -27.39 14.08
N ALA A 271 -12.46 -27.25 12.81
CA ALA A 271 -12.96 -28.05 11.70
C ALA A 271 -12.52 -29.52 11.80
N ASN A 272 -11.34 -29.78 12.34
CA ASN A 272 -10.71 -31.10 12.34
C ASN A 272 -10.74 -31.78 13.71
N ILE A 273 -10.84 -31.02 14.80
CA ILE A 273 -10.79 -31.55 16.17
C ILE A 273 -12.06 -31.16 16.92
N SER A 274 -12.77 -32.17 17.43
CA SER A 274 -13.86 -31.97 18.39
C SER A 274 -13.30 -31.82 19.80
N HIS A 275 -13.86 -30.89 20.56
CA HIS A 275 -13.66 -30.79 22.00
C HIS A 275 -15.00 -30.93 22.72
N PHE A 276 -15.09 -31.91 23.60
CA PHE A 276 -16.25 -32.17 24.45
C PHE A 276 -15.88 -31.80 25.88
N LEU A 277 -16.54 -30.78 26.41
CA LEU A 277 -16.25 -30.24 27.74
C LEU A 277 -16.82 -31.15 28.84
N GLY A 278 -15.99 -31.48 29.82
CA GLY A 278 -16.38 -32.10 31.07
C GLY A 278 -16.48 -31.09 32.21
N GLN A 279 -16.69 -31.57 33.44
CA GLN A 279 -16.71 -30.70 34.62
C GLN A 279 -15.30 -30.33 35.11
N ARG A 280 -14.29 -31.12 34.77
CA ARG A 280 -12.87 -30.92 35.10
C ARG A 280 -12.01 -31.22 33.87
N PRO A 281 -10.76 -30.72 33.80
CA PRO A 281 -9.83 -31.04 32.70
C PRO A 281 -9.67 -32.54 32.40
N SER A 282 -9.71 -33.41 33.42
CA SER A 282 -9.67 -34.87 33.26
C SER A 282 -10.91 -35.45 32.56
N ASP A 283 -12.01 -34.72 32.58
CA ASP A 283 -13.32 -35.12 32.05
C ASP A 283 -13.52 -34.62 30.60
N ASP A 284 -12.67 -33.72 30.12
CA ASP A 284 -12.66 -33.27 28.73
C ASP A 284 -12.28 -34.43 27.80
N ARG A 285 -12.89 -34.45 26.61
CA ARG A 285 -12.59 -35.43 25.57
C ARG A 285 -12.34 -34.74 24.23
N PHE A 286 -11.45 -35.33 23.45
CA PHE A 286 -11.06 -34.83 22.13
C PHE A 286 -11.15 -35.93 21.10
N SER A 287 -11.55 -35.59 19.87
CA SER A 287 -11.53 -36.53 18.75
C SER A 287 -11.17 -35.85 17.44
N TRP A 288 -10.55 -36.60 16.54
CA TRP A 288 -10.32 -36.15 15.16
C TRP A 288 -11.57 -36.40 14.33
N ARG A 289 -12.10 -35.37 13.68
CA ARG A 289 -13.22 -35.47 12.74
C ARG A 289 -12.75 -35.87 11.34
N GLY A 290 -11.55 -35.44 10.95
CA GLY A 290 -11.10 -35.44 9.56
C GLY A 290 -11.95 -34.51 8.68
N LEU A 291 -11.40 -34.08 7.55
CA LEU A 291 -12.25 -33.57 6.48
C LEU A 291 -13.07 -34.76 5.97
N SER A 292 -14.39 -34.70 6.12
CA SER A 292 -15.27 -35.39 5.18
C SER A 292 -14.87 -34.87 3.79
N THR A 293 -14.25 -35.71 2.97
CA THR A 293 -14.14 -35.45 1.53
C THR A 293 -15.53 -35.28 0.93
#